data_AF-A0A9X3DF28-F1
#
_entry.id   AF-A0A9X3DF28-F1
#
_cell.length_a   1.000
_cell.length_b   1.000
_cell.length_c   1.000
_cell.angle_alpha   90.00
_cell.angle_beta   90.00
_cell.angle_gamma   90.00
#
_symmetry.space_group_name_H-M   'P 1'
#
loop_
_entity.id
_entity.type
_entity.pdbx_description
1 polymer ?
#
loop_
_entity_poly.entity_id
_entity_poly.type
_entity_poly.pdbx_seq_one_letter_code
_entity_poly.pdbx_strand_id
1 'polypeptide(L)'
;MYSSLPDPLDRTIVEINGKVDPYDPDGLFTFYTPHFYYHVRCNYLEKYEVLYQFHNCPFEAEIRKWFKRSLHTSFAFESDRIKDFPSFYKEVLAFQPKERISVLDYVAP
;
A
#
# COMPACT_ATOMS: atom_id res chain seq x y z
N MET A 1 -9.33 11.14 2.41
CA MET A 1 -8.27 11.42 1.41
C MET A 1 -8.57 10.66 0.13
N TYR A 2 -8.38 9.34 0.07
CA TYR A 2 -8.77 8.54 -1.10
C TYR A 2 -10.29 8.48 -1.34
N SER A 3 -11.11 8.53 -0.28
CA SER A 3 -12.58 8.55 -0.38
C SER A 3 -13.18 9.70 -1.19
N SER A 4 -12.44 10.80 -1.41
CA SER A 4 -12.91 11.96 -2.18
C SER A 4 -12.53 11.94 -3.65
N LEU A 5 -11.81 10.91 -4.13
CA LEU A 5 -11.45 10.80 -5.55
C LEU A 5 -12.70 10.59 -6.41
N PRO A 6 -12.78 11.13 -7.63
CA PRO A 6 -14.01 11.05 -8.43
C PRO A 6 -14.31 9.63 -8.95
N ASP A 7 -13.29 8.87 -9.32
CA ASP A 7 -13.43 7.50 -9.85
C ASP A 7 -13.45 6.46 -8.69
N PRO A 8 -14.48 5.61 -8.58
CA PRO A 8 -14.51 4.51 -7.62
C PRO A 8 -13.32 3.55 -7.71
N LEU A 9 -12.75 3.32 -8.90
CA LEU A 9 -11.59 2.45 -9.07
C LEU A 9 -10.35 3.03 -8.38
N ASP A 10 -10.18 4.36 -8.43
CA ASP A 10 -9.11 5.08 -7.72
C ASP A 10 -9.23 5.00 -6.20
N ARG A 11 -10.41 4.62 -5.68
CA ARG A 11 -10.70 4.43 -4.25
C ARG A 11 -10.52 2.99 -3.78
N THR A 12 -10.21 2.07 -4.68
CA THR A 12 -10.02 0.66 -4.33
C THR A 12 -8.73 0.51 -3.55
N ILE A 13 -8.79 -0.21 -2.44
CA ILE A 13 -7.65 -0.54 -1.61
C ILE A 13 -7.61 -2.05 -1.45
N VAL A 14 -6.44 -2.62 -1.62
CA VAL A 14 -6.20 -4.03 -1.34
C VAL A 14 -5.37 -4.10 -0.08
N GLU A 15 -5.88 -4.79 0.93
CA GLU A 15 -5.19 -4.98 2.21
C GLU A 15 -4.84 -6.46 2.38
N ILE A 16 -3.57 -6.74 2.60
CA ILE A 16 -3.05 -8.09 2.81
C ILE A 16 -2.42 -8.13 4.20
N ASN A 17 -2.98 -8.99 5.05
CA ASN A 17 -2.34 -9.35 6.31
C ASN A 17 -1.28 -10.41 6.02
N GLY A 18 0.00 -10.01 6.03
CA GLY A 18 1.12 -10.88 5.71
C GLY A 18 1.33 -12.01 6.73
N LYS A 19 0.85 -11.84 7.98
CA LYS A 19 0.93 -12.90 9.01
C LYS A 19 0.20 -14.20 8.65
N VAL A 20 -0.75 -14.12 7.71
CA VAL A 20 -1.51 -15.28 7.21
C VAL A 20 -1.14 -15.63 5.77
N ASP A 21 -0.14 -14.96 5.19
CA ASP A 21 0.31 -15.21 3.83
C ASP A 21 1.49 -16.20 3.84
N PRO A 22 1.30 -17.44 3.35
CA PRO A 22 2.39 -18.43 3.32
C PRO A 22 3.51 -18.08 2.31
N TYR A 23 3.30 -17.10 1.43
CA TYR A 23 4.28 -16.68 0.42
C TYR A 23 5.12 -15.48 0.85
N ASP A 24 4.80 -14.85 1.97
CA ASP A 24 5.52 -13.68 2.49
C ASP A 24 5.74 -13.81 4.01
N PRO A 25 6.65 -14.72 4.44
CA PRO A 25 6.85 -15.04 5.85
C PRO A 25 7.38 -13.87 6.69
N ASP A 26 8.02 -12.91 6.03
CA ASP A 26 8.59 -11.71 6.65
C ASP A 26 7.61 -10.51 6.59
N GLY A 27 6.58 -10.62 5.75
CA GLY A 27 5.55 -9.62 5.55
C GLY A 27 4.58 -9.56 6.72
N LEU A 28 4.39 -8.37 7.25
CA LEU A 28 3.44 -8.14 8.33
C LEU A 28 2.13 -7.60 7.78
N PHE A 29 2.24 -6.62 6.90
CA PHE A 29 1.10 -5.94 6.33
C PHE A 29 1.46 -5.29 5.00
N THR A 30 0.62 -5.47 4.01
CA THR A 30 0.75 -4.82 2.72
C THR A 30 -0.55 -4.14 2.39
N PHE A 31 -0.48 -2.92 1.88
CA PHE A 31 -1.62 -2.34 1.20
C PHE A 31 -1.24 -1.76 -0.15
N TYR A 32 -2.18 -1.93 -1.09
CA TYR A 32 -2.08 -1.39 -2.44
C TYR A 32 -3.25 -0.46 -2.70
N THR A 33 -2.96 0.65 -3.35
CA THR A 33 -3.94 1.48 -4.05
C THR A 33 -3.51 1.59 -5.50
N PRO A 34 -4.35 2.11 -6.41
CA PRO A 34 -3.97 2.38 -7.80
C PRO A 34 -2.79 3.34 -7.94
N HIS A 35 -2.45 4.08 -6.87
CA HIS A 35 -1.45 5.13 -6.90
C HIS A 35 -0.30 4.97 -5.89
N PHE A 36 -0.37 3.97 -5.01
CA PHE A 36 0.55 3.87 -3.89
C PHE A 36 0.66 2.44 -3.41
N TYR A 37 1.89 2.01 -3.17
CA TYR A 37 2.25 0.77 -2.54
C TYR A 37 2.89 1.03 -1.19
N TYR A 38 2.53 0.19 -0.23
CA TYR A 38 3.08 0.19 1.10
C TYR A 38 3.17 -1.22 1.64
N HIS A 39 4.32 -1.55 2.18
CA HIS A 39 4.60 -2.88 2.72
C HIS A 39 5.45 -2.78 3.97
N VAL A 40 4.96 -3.37 5.04
CA VAL A 40 5.64 -3.51 6.31
C VAL A 40 6.17 -4.92 6.42
N ARG A 41 7.45 -5.05 6.71
CA ARG A 41 8.12 -6.33 6.96
C ARG A 41 9.02 -6.27 8.18
N CYS A 42 9.33 -7.44 8.71
CA CYS A 42 10.42 -7.63 9.64
C CYS A 42 11.62 -8.19 8.88
N ASN A 43 12.76 -7.53 8.88
CA ASN A 43 13.95 -8.09 8.24
C ASN A 43 14.59 -9.20 9.09
N TYR A 44 15.58 -9.88 8.53
CA TYR A 44 16.32 -10.97 9.20
C TYR A 44 17.08 -10.54 10.48
N LEU A 45 17.21 -9.23 10.72
CA LEU A 45 17.79 -8.66 11.94
C LEU A 45 16.71 -8.25 12.95
N GLU A 46 15.49 -8.71 12.79
CA GLU A 46 14.31 -8.37 13.61
C GLU A 46 13.98 -6.88 13.62
N LYS A 47 14.36 -6.14 12.57
CA LYS A 47 14.02 -4.73 12.43
C LYS A 47 12.82 -4.56 11.52
N TYR A 48 11.86 -3.76 11.99
CA TYR A 48 10.71 -3.36 11.21
C TYR A 48 11.13 -2.36 10.12
N GLU A 49 10.78 -2.67 8.88
CA GLU A 49 11.02 -1.84 7.71
C GLU A 49 9.72 -1.57 6.97
N VAL A 50 9.65 -0.40 6.37
CA VAL A 50 8.59 0.00 5.44
C VAL A 50 9.19 0.16 4.06
N LEU A 51 8.66 -0.57 3.10
CA LEU A 51 8.88 -0.32 1.68
C LEU A 51 7.67 0.40 1.12
N TYR A 52 7.87 1.49 0.39
CA TYR A 52 6.78 2.22 -0.23
C TYR A 52 7.14 2.68 -1.63
N GLN A 53 6.14 2.89 -2.47
CA GLN A 53 6.33 3.42 -3.82
C GLN A 53 5.12 4.24 -4.24
N PHE A 54 5.34 5.43 -4.79
CA PHE A 54 4.29 6.27 -5.36
C PHE A 54 4.16 6.05 -6.87
N HIS A 55 2.94 6.13 -7.38
CA HIS A 55 2.63 6.10 -8.80
C HIS A 55 1.50 7.09 -9.11
N ASN A 56 1.83 8.25 -9.69
CA ASN A 56 0.85 9.31 -10.00
C ASN A 56 -0.07 9.63 -8.81
N CYS A 57 0.47 9.64 -7.59
CA CYS A 57 -0.33 9.78 -6.38
C CYS A 57 -0.71 11.24 -6.13
N PRO A 58 -2.02 11.59 -6.12
CA PRO A 58 -2.46 12.96 -5.88
C PRO A 58 -2.17 13.43 -4.45
N PHE A 59 -1.88 12.50 -3.55
CA PHE A 59 -1.64 12.76 -2.13
C PHE A 59 -0.19 12.53 -1.70
N GLU A 60 0.74 12.37 -2.65
CA GLU A 60 2.13 12.05 -2.37
C GLU A 60 2.76 13.02 -1.36
N ALA A 61 2.56 14.32 -1.55
CA ALA A 61 3.12 15.34 -0.67
C ALA A 61 2.62 15.20 0.79
N GLU A 62 1.34 14.85 0.97
CA GLU A 62 0.75 14.65 2.29
C GLU A 62 1.27 13.37 2.96
N ILE A 63 1.35 12.27 2.21
CA ILE A 63 1.87 10.99 2.68
C ILE A 63 3.35 11.13 3.05
N ARG A 64 4.16 11.81 2.23
CA ARG A 64 5.57 12.09 2.54
C ARG A 64 5.72 12.96 3.79
N LYS A 65 4.82 13.93 4.00
CA LYS A 65 4.80 14.72 5.24
C LYS A 65 4.49 13.85 6.45
N TRP A 66 3.57 12.89 6.31
CA TRP A 66 3.27 11.90 7.33
C TRP A 66 4.48 11.03 7.68
N PHE A 67 5.17 10.49 6.67
CA PHE A 67 6.41 9.75 6.87
C PHE A 67 7.46 10.55 7.62
N LYS A 68 7.67 11.82 7.24
CA LYS A 68 8.65 12.69 7.92
C LYS A 68 8.30 13.00 9.37
N ARG A 69 7.02 12.95 9.74
CA ARG A 69 6.54 13.21 11.11
C ARG A 69 6.54 11.96 11.98
N SER A 70 6.42 10.78 11.37
CA SER A 70 6.50 9.54 12.12
C SER A 70 7.97 9.16 12.30
N LEU A 71 8.32 8.60 13.47
CA LEU A 71 9.69 8.15 13.79
C LEU A 71 10.19 7.00 12.88
N HIS A 72 9.40 6.60 11.88
CA HIS A 72 9.66 5.51 10.94
C HIS A 72 10.61 5.89 9.80
N THR A 73 11.02 7.16 9.66
CA THR A 73 11.91 7.59 8.56
C THR A 73 13.20 6.80 8.45
N SER A 74 13.76 6.33 9.57
CA SER A 74 15.04 5.61 9.58
C SER A 74 14.97 4.22 8.96
N PHE A 75 13.76 3.67 8.80
CA PHE A 75 13.53 2.33 8.25
C PHE A 75 12.43 2.34 7.18
N ALA A 76 12.15 3.50 6.58
CA ALA A 76 11.21 3.64 5.48
C ALA A 76 11.97 3.95 4.19
N PHE A 77 11.84 3.05 3.21
CA PHE A 77 12.59 3.10 1.96
C PHE A 77 11.62 3.23 0.79
N GLU A 78 11.86 4.23 -0.04
CA GLU A 78 11.20 4.32 -1.33
C GLU A 78 11.80 3.26 -2.26
N SER A 79 10.95 2.39 -2.77
CA SER A 79 11.30 1.23 -3.57
C SER A 79 10.98 1.50 -5.03
N ASP A 80 11.86 1.10 -5.94
CA ASP A 80 11.67 1.10 -7.39
C ASP A 80 11.32 -0.29 -7.95
N ARG A 81 10.98 -1.25 -7.06
CA ARG A 81 10.72 -2.64 -7.41
C ARG A 81 9.60 -2.81 -8.45
N ILE A 82 8.57 -1.97 -8.44
CA ILE A 82 7.42 -2.11 -9.33
C ILE A 82 7.57 -1.16 -10.52
N LYS A 83 8.14 -1.66 -11.62
CA LYS A 83 8.38 -0.85 -12.83
C LYS A 83 7.09 -0.49 -13.58
N ASP A 84 6.16 -1.43 -13.70
CA ASP A 84 4.85 -1.22 -14.33
C ASP A 84 3.75 -1.35 -13.27
N PHE A 85 3.60 -0.27 -12.50
CA PHE A 85 2.66 -0.23 -11.38
C PHE A 85 1.20 -0.46 -11.78
N PRO A 86 0.67 0.15 -12.87
CA PRO A 86 -0.70 -0.09 -13.30
C PRO A 86 -0.99 -1.55 -13.64
N SER A 87 -0.10 -2.22 -14.38
CA SER A 87 -0.29 -3.63 -14.73
C SER A 87 -0.19 -4.52 -13.50
N PHE A 88 0.80 -4.29 -12.64
CA PHE A 88 0.95 -4.99 -11.38
C PHE A 88 -0.29 -4.85 -10.49
N TYR A 89 -0.84 -3.64 -10.34
CA TYR A 89 -2.03 -3.43 -9.51
C TYR A 89 -3.26 -4.18 -10.06
N LYS A 90 -3.43 -4.22 -11.39
CA LYS A 90 -4.49 -5.02 -12.03
C LYS A 90 -4.33 -6.51 -11.75
N GLU A 91 -3.11 -7.02 -11.81
CA GLU A 91 -2.82 -8.42 -11.46
C GLU A 91 -3.15 -8.69 -9.99
N VAL A 92 -2.72 -7.82 -9.07
CA VAL A 92 -3.07 -7.93 -7.64
C VAL A 92 -4.59 -8.03 -7.47
N LEU A 93 -5.37 -7.16 -8.12
CA LEU A 93 -6.84 -7.24 -8.05
C LEU A 93 -7.40 -8.55 -8.63
N ALA A 94 -6.79 -9.12 -9.66
CA ALA A 94 -7.24 -10.35 -10.28
C ALA A 94 -6.98 -11.61 -9.42
N PHE A 95 -5.91 -11.60 -8.61
CA PHE A 95 -5.49 -12.75 -7.82
C PHE A 95 -5.95 -12.73 -6.37
N GLN A 96 -6.40 -11.58 -5.83
CA GLN A 96 -6.81 -11.50 -4.44
C GLN A 96 -8.26 -12.00 -4.22
N PRO A 97 -8.49 -12.81 -3.18
CA PRO A 97 -9.84 -13.09 -2.69
C PRO A 97 -10.60 -11.80 -2.41
N LYS A 98 -11.90 -11.75 -2.71
CA LYS A 98 -12.72 -10.54 -2.56
C LYS A 98 -12.72 -10.01 -1.13
N GLU A 99 -12.51 -10.88 -0.14
CA GLU A 99 -12.44 -10.55 1.28
C GLU A 99 -11.22 -9.70 1.66
N ARG A 100 -10.22 -9.60 0.77
CA ARG A 100 -9.00 -8.79 0.94
C ARG A 100 -9.02 -7.48 0.15
N ILE A 101 -10.10 -7.22 -0.57
CA ILE A 101 -10.30 -6.00 -1.37
C ILE A 101 -11.35 -5.14 -0.69
N SER A 102 -10.97 -3.95 -0.27
CA SER A 102 -11.88 -2.94 0.27
C SER A 102 -12.05 -1.79 -0.72
N VAL A 103 -13.28 -1.34 -0.91
CA VAL A 103 -13.54 -0.10 -1.68
C VAL A 103 -13.91 0.97 -0.67
N LEU A 104 -13.18 2.09 -0.68
CA LEU A 104 -13.53 3.22 0.18
C LEU A 104 -14.76 3.94 -0.40
N ASP A 105 -15.94 3.57 0.09
CA ASP A 105 -17.15 4.31 -0.17
C ASP A 105 -17.24 5.55 0.73
N TYR A 106 -17.48 6.71 0.12
CA TYR A 106 -17.79 7.93 0.85
C TYR A 106 -19.25 7.87 1.29
N VAL A 107 -19.50 7.55 2.57
CA VAL A 107 -20.80 7.79 3.20
C VAL A 107 -20.79 9.21 3.73
N ALA A 108 -21.42 10.13 3.00
CA ALA A 108 -21.65 11.49 3.50
C ALA A 108 -22.54 11.42 4.77
N PRO A 109 -22.20 12.14 5.85
CA PRO A 109 -23.14 12.37 6.95
C PRO A 109 -24.31 13.28 6.52
#